data_AF-A0A9E0TPA9-F1
#
_entry.id   AF-A0A9E0TPA9-F1
#
_cell.length_a   1.000
_cell.length_b   1.000
_cell.length_c   1.000
_cell.angle_alpha   90.00
_cell.angle_beta   90.00
_cell.angle_gamma   90.00
#
_symmetry.space_group_name_H-M   'P 1'
#
loop_
_entity.id
_entity.type
_entity.pdbx_description
1 polymer ?
#
loop_
_entity_poly.entity_id
_entity_poly.type
_entity_poly.pdbx_seq_one_letter_code
_entity_poly.pdbx_strand_id
1 'polypeptide(L)'
;MAKPWLLFSTGLVTGLALACGVYALRPTAPAPSGPAGDLRPKARSSTHAAFSENKPAIPAASPAPLAEKIALLQRWVDGLEPKLDRTKIQEILSEWSAADPKAALQFVMNAKRFPQRNDALAYPLAVLCSKDAASVINWLRQNRTEGDRGDTAIKIIELIQEKFPAQAWELALADGIPVREQPFSEALAAFARQQPQQALAAFAKLSPRDQKTVTPLLAEALYSVDPKTALAWYESLSPDQNKSETTLSLIKAAMKANDAVAVADLIKHFNDNPIRLMLLLIENDSANPQLIQALAANIPDPDTRQQALTAWARNNLERSPADALKTIRTLLPAADQVAALSRGFISWLNSDRSAAMAWLDSLDDPSLSAGLRKLSIKSPAQTDPKAFLAQIDDLGVHDPDAANNINSALLRVSNDDPATAADWITRHPGQAQGFIVNRVTDRYLDSNPAAATNWINTLPKGEVQDDALANAAAYWSIKNDLAGATKSMDAITDPSQRMATMYMLFNRLSQKDSASALRWAETQGLSEETRMTWLAIAKKGAAQGMIVD
;
A
#
# COMPACT_ATOMS: atom_id res chain seq x y z
N MET A 1 -4.71 29.54 50.67
CA MET A 1 -5.75 28.85 49.87
C MET A 1 -6.12 29.73 48.69
N ALA A 2 -5.61 29.42 47.51
CA ALA A 2 -6.06 29.98 46.22
C ALA A 2 -5.49 29.11 45.10
N LYS A 3 -6.36 28.52 44.27
CA LYS A 3 -6.03 27.82 43.03
C LYS A 3 -5.78 28.86 41.92
N PRO A 4 -4.79 28.67 41.02
CA PRO A 4 -4.83 29.26 39.70
C PRO A 4 -5.15 28.22 38.62
N TRP A 5 -5.82 28.73 37.60
CA TRP A 5 -6.35 28.05 36.43
C TRP A 5 -5.26 27.71 35.40
N LEU A 6 -5.42 26.57 34.72
CA LEU A 6 -4.66 26.17 33.55
C LEU A 6 -5.29 26.78 32.28
N LEU A 7 -4.54 27.62 31.59
CA LEU A 7 -4.80 28.06 30.22
C LEU A 7 -4.13 27.08 29.25
N PHE A 8 -4.91 26.54 28.31
CA PHE A 8 -4.42 25.76 27.17
C PHE A 8 -3.76 26.70 26.15
N SER A 9 -2.47 26.50 25.87
CA SER A 9 -1.81 27.05 24.69
C SER A 9 -1.76 25.98 23.59
N THR A 10 -2.29 26.35 22.43
CA THR A 10 -2.26 25.58 21.19
C THR A 10 -0.88 25.71 20.54
N GLY A 11 -0.11 24.61 20.54
CA GLY A 11 1.17 24.50 19.85
C GLY A 11 0.99 23.86 18.48
N LEU A 12 1.16 24.66 17.43
CA LEU A 12 1.37 24.22 16.05
C LEU A 12 2.58 23.28 15.95
N VAL A 13 2.39 22.09 15.35
CA VAL A 13 3.48 21.22 14.88
C VAL A 13 3.58 21.37 13.37
N THR A 14 4.70 21.93 12.92
CA THR A 14 5.11 22.01 11.51
C THR A 14 5.74 20.70 11.05
N GLY A 15 5.53 20.40 9.77
CA GLY A 15 5.75 19.11 9.12
C GLY A 15 7.20 18.63 9.04
N LEU A 16 7.34 17.31 9.07
CA LEU A 16 8.49 16.56 8.57
C LEU A 16 7.95 15.63 7.46
N ALA A 17 8.30 15.95 6.22
CA ALA A 17 7.96 15.18 5.03
C ALA A 17 8.83 13.92 4.97
N LEU A 18 8.20 12.75 5.09
CA LEU A 18 8.80 11.45 4.73
C LEU A 18 8.64 11.25 3.23
N ALA A 19 9.76 11.23 2.52
CA ALA A 19 9.84 10.88 1.10
C ALA A 19 9.52 9.38 0.93
N CYS A 20 8.28 9.07 0.54
CA CYS A 20 7.91 7.76 0.04
C CYS A 20 8.36 7.65 -1.43
N GLY A 21 9.25 6.70 -1.72
CA GLY A 21 9.65 6.35 -3.07
C GLY A 21 8.46 5.84 -3.87
N VAL A 22 8.11 6.56 -4.93
CA VAL A 22 7.11 6.15 -5.92
C VAL A 22 7.72 5.05 -6.79
N TYR A 23 7.33 3.80 -6.56
CA TYR A 23 7.48 2.73 -7.54
C TYR A 23 6.47 2.98 -8.66
N ALA A 24 6.95 3.36 -9.85
CA ALA A 24 6.13 3.51 -11.03
C ALA A 24 5.67 2.13 -11.55
N LEU A 25 4.48 1.71 -11.12
CA LEU A 25 3.76 0.60 -11.74
C LEU A 25 3.30 1.05 -13.14
N ARG A 26 3.77 0.35 -14.18
CA ARG A 26 3.26 0.52 -15.55
C ARG A 26 1.81 0.02 -15.61
N PRO A 27 0.85 0.76 -16.16
CA PRO A 27 -0.49 0.25 -16.39
C PRO A 27 -0.49 -0.73 -17.57
N THR A 28 -0.91 -1.97 -17.32
CA THR A 28 -1.26 -2.93 -18.36
C THR A 28 -2.67 -2.58 -18.88
N ALA A 29 -2.80 -2.41 -20.20
CA ALA A 29 -4.09 -2.19 -20.85
C ALA A 29 -4.95 -3.47 -20.80
N PRO A 30 -6.30 -3.35 -20.70
CA PRO A 30 -7.18 -4.51 -20.69
C PRO A 30 -7.35 -5.08 -22.11
N ALA A 31 -7.28 -6.40 -22.23
CA ALA A 31 -7.63 -7.11 -23.46
C ALA A 31 -9.16 -7.21 -23.61
N PRO A 32 -9.72 -7.11 -24.83
CA PRO A 32 -11.16 -7.25 -25.05
C PRO A 32 -11.61 -8.72 -24.98
N SER A 33 -12.77 -8.91 -24.37
CA SER A 33 -13.50 -10.16 -24.20
C SER A 33 -14.14 -10.64 -25.51
N GLY A 34 -13.93 -11.92 -25.83
CA GLY A 34 -14.65 -12.68 -26.87
C GLY A 34 -14.88 -14.12 -26.39
N PRO A 35 -15.96 -14.81 -26.81
CA PRO A 35 -16.58 -15.86 -26.03
C PRO A 35 -15.94 -17.24 -26.20
N ALA A 36 -16.20 -18.07 -25.18
CA ALA A 36 -15.72 -19.43 -24.99
C ALA A 36 -16.03 -20.39 -26.15
N GLY A 37 -15.02 -21.19 -26.51
CA GLY A 37 -15.13 -22.30 -27.45
C GLY A 37 -14.15 -23.42 -27.09
N ASP A 38 -14.65 -24.37 -26.31
CA ASP A 38 -14.34 -25.80 -26.28
C ASP A 38 -12.86 -26.25 -26.40
N LEU A 39 -12.25 -26.64 -25.27
CA LEU A 39 -10.97 -27.37 -25.24
C LEU A 39 -11.17 -28.79 -24.70
N ARG A 40 -11.22 -29.76 -25.62
CA ARG A 40 -10.84 -31.15 -25.35
C ARG A 40 -9.39 -31.39 -25.76
N PRO A 41 -8.64 -32.27 -25.06
CA PRO A 41 -7.21 -32.41 -25.26
C PRO A 41 -6.91 -33.49 -26.30
N LYS A 42 -5.85 -33.32 -27.11
CA LYS A 42 -5.18 -34.47 -27.74
C LYS A 42 -3.69 -34.22 -28.01
N ALA A 43 -2.97 -35.30 -27.75
CA ALA A 43 -1.53 -35.47 -27.73
C ALA A 43 -0.84 -35.46 -29.11
N ARG A 44 0.44 -35.06 -29.05
CA ARG A 44 1.65 -35.59 -29.72
C ARG A 44 1.83 -35.54 -31.25
N SER A 45 3.08 -35.16 -31.56
CA SER A 45 4.01 -35.63 -32.61
C SER A 45 3.87 -35.14 -34.06
N SER A 46 4.83 -34.27 -34.43
CA SER A 46 5.74 -34.32 -35.58
C SER A 46 5.33 -35.07 -36.86
N THR A 47 5.30 -34.34 -38.00
CA THR A 47 6.11 -34.63 -39.22
C THR A 47 5.98 -33.53 -40.28
N HIS A 48 6.98 -33.51 -41.17
CA HIS A 48 7.33 -32.55 -42.20
C HIS A 48 6.32 -32.29 -43.35
N ALA A 49 6.45 -31.07 -43.92
CA ALA A 49 6.53 -30.69 -45.35
C ALA A 49 5.39 -29.86 -45.98
N ALA A 50 5.77 -28.61 -46.30
CA ALA A 50 5.47 -27.79 -47.48
C ALA A 50 4.01 -27.50 -47.91
N PHE A 51 3.60 -26.23 -47.83
CA PHE A 51 3.39 -25.36 -49.01
C PHE A 51 3.24 -23.88 -48.56
N SER A 52 3.78 -23.00 -49.40
CA SER A 52 3.99 -21.56 -49.21
C SER A 52 2.72 -20.73 -49.39
N GLU A 53 2.41 -19.85 -48.44
CA GLU A 53 1.77 -18.55 -48.74
C GLU A 53 2.44 -17.41 -47.96
N ASN A 54 3.24 -16.69 -48.74
CA ASN A 54 3.82 -15.37 -48.59
C ASN A 54 3.16 -14.41 -47.58
N LYS A 55 3.86 -14.13 -46.48
CA LYS A 55 3.77 -12.87 -45.71
C LYS A 55 5.21 -12.47 -45.37
N PRO A 56 5.71 -11.27 -45.73
CA PRO A 56 7.07 -10.91 -45.40
C PRO A 56 7.19 -10.81 -43.89
N ALA A 57 7.90 -11.76 -43.29
CA ALA A 57 8.47 -11.59 -41.97
C ALA A 57 9.35 -10.34 -42.04
N ILE A 58 9.05 -9.33 -41.24
CA ILE A 58 10.01 -8.27 -40.93
C ILE A 58 11.20 -9.03 -40.33
N PRO A 59 12.38 -9.06 -40.97
CA PRO A 59 13.53 -9.67 -40.34
C PRO A 59 13.79 -8.87 -39.06
N ALA A 60 13.84 -9.55 -37.92
CA ALA A 60 14.48 -8.99 -36.75
C ALA A 60 15.84 -8.48 -37.21
N ALA A 61 16.02 -7.16 -37.20
CA ALA A 61 17.23 -6.54 -37.73
C ALA A 61 18.43 -7.22 -37.08
N SER A 62 19.27 -7.86 -37.89
CA SER A 62 20.56 -8.37 -37.43
C SER A 62 21.27 -7.24 -36.67
N PRO A 63 21.93 -7.51 -35.53
CA PRO A 63 22.64 -6.46 -34.82
C PRO A 63 23.62 -5.79 -35.78
N ALA A 64 23.50 -4.47 -35.93
CA ALA A 64 24.37 -3.69 -36.81
C ALA A 64 25.84 -4.01 -36.49
N PRO A 65 26.72 -4.20 -37.50
CA PRO A 65 28.15 -4.39 -37.29
C PRO A 65 28.73 -3.33 -36.35
N LEU A 66 29.67 -3.71 -35.49
CA LEU A 66 30.31 -2.80 -34.53
C LEU A 66 30.86 -1.53 -35.20
N ALA A 67 31.38 -1.63 -36.42
CA ALA A 67 31.85 -0.47 -37.19
C ALA A 67 30.74 0.57 -37.46
N GLU A 68 29.51 0.13 -37.76
CA GLU A 68 28.36 1.02 -37.97
C GLU A 68 27.94 1.69 -36.66
N LYS A 69 27.96 0.94 -35.56
CA LYS A 69 27.70 1.46 -34.21
C LYS A 69 28.73 2.52 -33.79
N ILE A 70 30.02 2.29 -34.07
CA ILE A 70 31.09 3.26 -33.81
C ILE A 70 30.89 4.52 -34.67
N ALA A 71 30.55 4.36 -35.95
CA ALA A 71 30.25 5.50 -36.83
C ALA A 71 29.04 6.32 -36.36
N LEU A 72 28.01 5.66 -35.83
CA LEU A 72 26.86 6.32 -35.20
C LEU A 72 27.29 7.14 -33.98
N LEU A 73 28.13 6.59 -33.11
CA LEU A 73 28.65 7.29 -31.93
C LEU A 73 29.53 8.50 -32.33
N GLN A 74 30.34 8.39 -33.38
CA GLN A 74 31.12 9.51 -33.92
C GLN A 74 30.21 10.64 -34.39
N ARG A 75 29.18 10.34 -35.19
CA ARG A 75 28.20 11.34 -35.63
C ARG A 75 27.47 12.02 -34.47
N TRP A 76 27.16 11.28 -33.41
CA TRP A 76 26.58 11.84 -32.19
C TRP A 76 27.54 12.83 -31.51
N VAL A 77 28.81 12.48 -31.36
CA VAL A 77 29.85 13.38 -30.80
C VAL A 77 30.01 14.64 -31.66
N ASP A 78 29.90 14.52 -32.99
CA ASP A 78 29.99 15.64 -33.94
C ASP A 78 28.72 16.52 -33.99
N GLY A 79 27.67 16.16 -33.23
CA GLY A 79 26.40 16.87 -33.19
C GLY A 79 25.50 16.62 -34.41
N LEU A 80 25.85 15.64 -35.24
CA LEU A 80 25.10 15.25 -36.44
C LEU A 80 23.95 14.29 -36.12
N GLU A 81 23.96 13.66 -34.94
CA GLU A 81 22.93 12.71 -34.49
C GLU A 81 22.47 13.05 -33.06
N PRO A 82 21.57 14.03 -32.83
CA PRO A 82 21.30 14.54 -31.48
C PRO A 82 20.45 13.63 -30.58
N LYS A 83 19.94 12.49 -31.09
CA LYS A 83 18.96 11.63 -30.41
C LYS A 83 19.51 10.34 -29.80
N LEU A 84 20.82 10.10 -29.82
CA LEU A 84 21.39 8.89 -29.22
C LEU A 84 21.23 8.93 -27.69
N ASP A 85 20.49 7.97 -27.14
CA ASP A 85 20.25 7.88 -25.70
C ASP A 85 21.41 7.26 -24.93
N ARG A 86 21.37 7.40 -23.60
CA ARG A 86 22.43 6.91 -22.70
C ARG A 86 22.63 5.40 -22.80
N THR A 87 21.56 4.62 -22.87
CA THR A 87 21.64 3.16 -22.91
C THR A 87 22.33 2.68 -24.18
N LYS A 88 22.05 3.31 -25.32
CA LYS A 88 22.69 2.97 -26.59
C LYS A 88 24.17 3.35 -26.60
N ILE A 89 24.55 4.49 -26.05
CA ILE A 89 25.96 4.87 -25.89
C ILE A 89 26.71 3.83 -25.05
N GLN A 90 26.12 3.40 -23.94
CA GLN A 90 26.71 2.38 -23.07
C GLN A 90 26.88 1.02 -23.75
N GLU A 91 25.88 0.58 -24.52
CA GLU A 91 25.97 -0.65 -25.33
C GLU A 91 27.15 -0.58 -26.32
N ILE A 92 27.24 0.51 -27.08
CA ILE A 92 28.29 0.70 -28.09
C ILE A 92 29.66 0.74 -27.43
N LEU A 93 29.83 1.53 -26.36
CA LEU A 93 31.09 1.62 -25.64
C LEU A 93 31.49 0.30 -24.99
N SER A 94 30.54 -0.47 -24.45
CA SER A 94 30.82 -1.79 -23.88
C SER A 94 31.31 -2.77 -24.95
N GLU A 95 30.61 -2.85 -26.08
CA GLU A 95 30.98 -3.74 -27.19
C GLU A 95 32.32 -3.34 -27.82
N TRP A 96 32.53 -2.04 -28.06
CA TRP A 96 33.80 -1.54 -28.58
C TRP A 96 34.93 -1.78 -27.60
N SER A 97 34.74 -1.53 -26.31
CA SER A 97 35.76 -1.74 -25.29
C SER A 97 36.16 -3.21 -25.17
N ALA A 98 35.23 -4.15 -25.38
CA ALA A 98 35.54 -5.57 -25.40
C ALA A 98 36.44 -5.97 -26.58
N ALA A 99 36.27 -5.31 -27.74
CA ALA A 99 37.05 -5.55 -28.94
C ALA A 99 38.41 -4.82 -28.93
N ASP A 100 38.41 -3.51 -28.68
CA ASP A 100 39.60 -2.66 -28.61
C ASP A 100 39.42 -1.54 -27.56
N PRO A 101 39.81 -1.80 -26.29
CA PRO A 101 39.63 -0.83 -25.23
C PRO A 101 40.56 0.39 -25.38
N LYS A 102 41.67 0.28 -26.11
CA LYS A 102 42.59 1.42 -26.30
C LYS A 102 42.02 2.39 -27.32
N ALA A 103 41.48 1.89 -28.43
CA ALA A 103 40.81 2.73 -29.42
C ALA A 103 39.57 3.43 -28.83
N ALA A 104 38.74 2.70 -28.08
CA ALA A 104 37.58 3.26 -27.40
C ALA A 104 37.97 4.34 -26.37
N LEU A 105 39.03 4.12 -25.58
CA LEU A 105 39.56 5.10 -24.62
C LEU A 105 40.02 6.38 -25.34
N GLN A 106 40.82 6.24 -26.40
CA GLN A 106 41.31 7.37 -27.18
C GLN A 106 40.17 8.17 -27.81
N PHE A 107 39.13 7.49 -28.31
CA PHE A 107 37.95 8.14 -28.88
C PHE A 107 37.25 9.03 -27.84
N VAL A 108 36.92 8.49 -26.66
CA VAL A 108 36.25 9.26 -25.60
C VAL A 108 37.12 10.40 -25.09
N MET A 109 38.45 10.22 -25.03
CA MET A 109 39.40 11.26 -24.64
C MET A 109 39.44 12.41 -25.67
N ASN A 110 39.49 12.10 -26.96
CA ASN A 110 39.65 13.08 -28.02
C ASN A 110 38.34 13.79 -28.42
N ALA A 111 37.19 13.26 -28.00
CA ALA A 111 35.89 13.91 -28.22
C ALA A 111 35.88 15.32 -27.62
N LYS A 112 35.56 16.35 -28.41
CA LYS A 112 35.51 17.75 -27.93
C LYS A 112 34.40 17.96 -26.90
N ARG A 113 33.24 17.33 -27.10
CA ARG A 113 32.10 17.35 -26.19
C ARG A 113 31.59 15.91 -26.02
N PHE A 114 31.62 15.43 -24.77
CA PHE A 114 31.09 14.12 -24.42
C PHE A 114 30.34 14.25 -23.08
N PRO A 115 29.00 14.36 -23.09
CA PRO A 115 28.18 14.33 -21.88
C PRO A 115 28.51 13.10 -21.02
N GLN A 116 28.67 13.28 -19.71
CA GLN A 116 29.02 12.19 -18.76
C GLN A 116 30.33 11.48 -19.13
N ARG A 117 31.36 12.23 -19.53
CA ARG A 117 32.67 11.68 -19.93
C ARG A 117 33.26 10.69 -18.90
N ASN A 118 33.10 10.94 -17.60
CA ASN A 118 33.59 10.04 -16.54
C ASN A 118 32.98 8.63 -16.68
N ASP A 119 31.66 8.53 -16.84
CA ASP A 119 30.97 7.25 -17.09
C ASP A 119 31.42 6.59 -18.40
N ALA A 120 31.62 7.38 -19.46
CA ALA A 120 32.03 6.87 -20.77
C ALA A 120 33.46 6.31 -20.76
N LEU A 121 34.38 6.97 -20.06
CA LEU A 121 35.75 6.51 -19.87
C LEU A 121 35.82 5.21 -19.07
N ALA A 122 34.85 4.96 -18.19
CA ALA A 122 34.84 3.77 -17.33
C ALA A 122 34.73 2.45 -18.13
N TYR A 123 34.05 2.42 -19.28
CA TYR A 123 33.90 1.20 -20.08
C TYR A 123 35.24 0.65 -20.62
N PRO A 124 36.06 1.44 -21.35
CA PRO A 124 37.36 0.95 -21.79
C PRO A 124 38.33 0.75 -20.64
N LEU A 125 38.30 1.62 -19.62
CA LEU A 125 39.15 1.48 -18.44
C LEU A 125 38.78 0.24 -17.62
N ALA A 126 37.53 -0.19 -17.58
CA ALA A 126 37.11 -1.43 -16.92
C ALA A 126 37.72 -2.67 -17.58
N VAL A 127 37.70 -2.73 -18.92
CA VAL A 127 38.35 -3.83 -19.66
C VAL A 127 39.86 -3.83 -19.43
N LEU A 128 40.50 -2.65 -19.40
CA LEU A 128 41.93 -2.56 -19.09
C LEU A 128 42.23 -2.93 -17.63
N CYS A 129 41.42 -2.47 -16.68
CA CYS A 129 41.58 -2.71 -15.24
C CYS A 129 41.45 -4.20 -14.91
N SER A 130 40.56 -4.92 -15.59
CA SER A 130 40.43 -6.38 -15.45
C SER A 130 41.71 -7.15 -15.79
N LYS A 131 42.59 -6.57 -16.61
CA LYS A 131 43.87 -7.16 -17.02
C LYS A 131 45.03 -6.63 -16.16
N ASP A 132 45.04 -5.34 -15.87
CA ASP A 132 46.10 -4.63 -15.14
C ASP A 132 45.52 -3.40 -14.43
N ALA A 133 45.17 -3.56 -13.15
CA ALA A 133 44.61 -2.49 -12.34
C ALA A 133 45.64 -1.39 -12.04
N ALA A 134 46.90 -1.74 -11.80
CA ALA A 134 47.97 -0.79 -11.53
C ALA A 134 48.17 0.22 -12.67
N SER A 135 48.14 -0.25 -13.92
CA SER A 135 48.19 0.63 -15.09
C SER A 135 47.01 1.61 -15.15
N VAL A 136 45.80 1.15 -14.83
CA VAL A 136 44.60 2.00 -14.83
C VAL A 136 44.63 3.02 -13.69
N ILE A 137 45.08 2.62 -12.49
CA ILE A 137 45.27 3.51 -11.35
C ILE A 137 46.24 4.64 -11.71
N ASN A 138 47.38 4.32 -12.32
CA ASN A 138 48.35 5.32 -12.77
C ASN A 138 47.78 6.21 -13.87
N TRP A 139 47.03 5.64 -14.81
CA TRP A 139 46.35 6.41 -15.84
C TRP A 139 45.37 7.42 -15.24
N LEU A 140 44.54 7.02 -14.28
CA LEU A 140 43.58 7.89 -13.60
C LEU A 140 44.29 9.05 -12.87
N ARG A 141 45.41 8.78 -12.19
CA ARG A 141 46.21 9.82 -11.52
C ARG A 141 46.81 10.83 -12.48
N GLN A 142 47.23 10.39 -13.66
CA GLN A 142 47.92 11.24 -14.65
C GLN A 142 46.95 12.02 -15.55
N ASN A 143 45.78 11.46 -15.85
CA ASN A 143 44.90 11.97 -16.93
C ASN A 143 43.60 12.60 -16.42
N ARG A 144 43.29 12.48 -15.12
CA ARG A 144 42.06 12.99 -14.53
C ARG A 144 42.36 13.90 -13.34
N THR A 145 41.45 14.85 -13.11
CA THR A 145 41.49 15.69 -11.91
C THR A 145 41.14 14.87 -10.67
N GLU A 146 41.44 15.39 -9.49
CA GLU A 146 41.15 14.70 -8.24
C GLU A 146 39.66 14.40 -8.03
N GLY A 147 38.77 15.31 -8.44
CA GLY A 147 37.33 15.07 -8.40
C GLY A 147 36.88 14.01 -9.41
N ASP A 148 37.37 14.09 -10.65
CA ASP A 148 36.91 13.21 -11.74
C ASP A 148 37.39 11.76 -11.62
N ARG A 149 38.59 11.55 -11.08
CA ARG A 149 39.17 10.20 -10.97
C ARG A 149 38.36 9.30 -10.03
N GLY A 150 37.79 9.87 -8.97
CA GLY A 150 36.93 9.14 -8.03
C GLY A 150 35.64 8.64 -8.69
N ASP A 151 34.91 9.54 -9.36
CA ASP A 151 33.66 9.17 -10.05
C ASP A 151 33.91 8.13 -11.16
N THR A 152 35.01 8.27 -11.90
CA THR A 152 35.41 7.29 -12.92
C THR A 152 35.75 5.94 -12.28
N ALA A 153 36.50 5.93 -11.17
CA ALA A 153 36.88 4.72 -10.46
C ALA A 153 35.68 3.96 -9.89
N ILE A 154 34.70 4.66 -9.29
CA ILE A 154 33.45 4.06 -8.81
C ILE A 154 32.76 3.31 -9.96
N LYS A 155 32.64 3.94 -11.14
CA LYS A 155 31.99 3.30 -12.27
C LYS A 155 32.79 2.10 -12.81
N ILE A 156 34.12 2.15 -12.78
CA ILE A 156 34.96 1.00 -13.14
C ILE A 156 34.70 -0.15 -12.17
N ILE A 157 34.73 0.11 -10.86
CA ILE A 157 34.48 -0.90 -9.80
C ILE A 157 33.12 -1.57 -10.03
N GLU A 158 32.05 -0.80 -10.24
CA GLU A 158 30.71 -1.34 -10.54
C GLU A 158 30.70 -2.30 -11.74
N LEU A 159 31.48 -2.01 -12.79
CA LEU A 159 31.52 -2.82 -14.01
C LEU A 159 32.33 -4.10 -13.85
N ILE A 160 33.32 -4.14 -12.96
CA ILE A 160 34.27 -5.27 -12.86
C ILE A 160 34.14 -6.10 -11.59
N GLN A 161 33.58 -5.57 -10.50
CA GLN A 161 33.63 -6.23 -9.17
C GLN A 161 33.06 -7.65 -9.14
N GLU A 162 32.05 -7.95 -9.95
CA GLU A 162 31.47 -9.30 -10.03
C GLU A 162 32.37 -10.32 -10.74
N LYS A 163 33.18 -9.91 -11.73
CA LYS A 163 34.03 -10.82 -12.52
C LYS A 163 35.50 -10.78 -12.11
N PHE A 164 35.95 -9.64 -11.61
CA PHE A 164 37.35 -9.33 -11.32
C PHE A 164 37.46 -8.57 -9.98
N PRO A 165 37.01 -9.18 -8.86
CA PRO A 165 36.93 -8.46 -7.59
C PRO A 165 38.29 -8.08 -6.99
N ALA A 166 39.35 -8.84 -7.27
CA ALA A 166 40.69 -8.50 -6.80
C ALA A 166 41.18 -7.18 -7.43
N GLN A 167 40.95 -7.01 -8.73
CA GLN A 167 41.26 -5.78 -9.48
C GLN A 167 40.37 -4.62 -9.04
N ALA A 168 39.09 -4.90 -8.80
CA ALA A 168 38.14 -3.90 -8.26
C ALA A 168 38.59 -3.38 -6.90
N TRP A 169 39.01 -4.30 -6.01
CA TRP A 169 39.52 -3.97 -4.69
C TRP A 169 40.86 -3.22 -4.76
N GLU A 170 41.77 -3.61 -5.64
CA GLU A 170 43.03 -2.90 -5.87
C GLU A 170 42.80 -1.44 -6.29
N LEU A 171 41.83 -1.21 -7.20
CA LEU A 171 41.42 0.13 -7.60
C LEU A 171 40.76 0.90 -6.44
N ALA A 172 39.92 0.24 -5.65
CA ALA A 172 39.23 0.86 -4.52
C ALA A 172 40.19 1.31 -3.41
N LEU A 173 41.29 0.56 -3.20
CA LEU A 173 42.32 0.84 -2.19
C LEU A 173 43.38 1.85 -2.65
N ALA A 174 43.34 2.27 -3.92
CA ALA A 174 44.39 3.07 -4.51
C ALA A 174 44.52 4.46 -3.85
N ASP A 175 45.71 4.75 -3.31
CA ASP A 175 46.00 6.06 -2.72
C ASP A 175 45.81 7.18 -3.76
N GLY A 176 45.23 8.29 -3.30
CA GLY A 176 44.84 9.39 -4.17
C GLY A 176 43.80 8.98 -5.23
N ILE A 177 42.92 8.03 -4.98
CA ILE A 177 41.70 7.82 -5.79
C ILE A 177 40.52 7.81 -4.82
N PRO A 178 39.76 8.91 -4.69
CA PRO A 178 38.70 8.99 -3.70
C PRO A 178 37.51 8.12 -4.12
N VAL A 179 37.36 6.95 -3.48
CA VAL A 179 36.19 6.08 -3.61
C VAL A 179 35.28 6.29 -2.39
N ARG A 180 33.98 6.42 -2.62
CA ARG A 180 32.99 6.61 -1.55
C ARG A 180 32.86 5.33 -0.70
N GLU A 181 32.44 5.48 0.55
CA GLU A 181 32.38 4.38 1.54
C GLU A 181 31.60 3.17 1.03
N GLN A 182 30.45 3.38 0.38
CA GLN A 182 29.61 2.27 -0.11
C GLN A 182 30.29 1.44 -1.23
N PRO A 183 30.72 2.01 -2.37
CA PRO A 183 31.50 1.26 -3.38
C PRO A 183 32.79 0.64 -2.83
N PHE A 184 33.44 1.29 -1.87
CA PHE A 184 34.64 0.76 -1.22
C PHE A 184 34.35 -0.53 -0.44
N SER A 185 33.29 -0.53 0.38
CA SER A 185 32.83 -1.73 1.10
C SER A 185 32.34 -2.81 0.15
N GLU A 186 31.62 -2.46 -0.92
CA GLU A 186 31.11 -3.41 -1.92
C GLU A 186 32.22 -4.14 -2.65
N ALA A 187 33.31 -3.45 -3.01
CA ALA A 187 34.47 -4.06 -3.67
C ALA A 187 35.11 -5.15 -2.80
N LEU A 188 35.32 -4.89 -1.51
CA LEU A 188 35.87 -5.89 -0.59
C LEU A 188 34.89 -7.04 -0.34
N ALA A 189 33.60 -6.75 -0.24
CA ALA A 189 32.56 -7.75 -0.08
C ALA A 189 32.47 -8.69 -1.29
N ALA A 190 32.52 -8.15 -2.52
CA ALA A 190 32.59 -8.94 -3.75
C ALA A 190 33.85 -9.81 -3.77
N PHE A 191 34.99 -9.28 -3.32
CA PHE A 191 36.22 -10.05 -3.18
C PHE A 191 36.10 -11.18 -2.17
N ALA A 192 35.46 -10.94 -1.02
CA ALA A 192 35.23 -11.98 -0.01
C ALA A 192 34.30 -13.10 -0.49
N ARG A 193 33.30 -12.79 -1.32
CA ARG A 193 32.39 -13.81 -1.88
C ARG A 193 33.11 -14.84 -2.77
N GLN A 194 34.21 -14.46 -3.41
CA GLN A 194 34.98 -15.36 -4.27
C GLN A 194 36.26 -15.89 -3.61
N GLN A 195 36.94 -15.05 -2.83
CA GLN A 195 38.27 -15.32 -2.27
C GLN A 195 38.33 -14.87 -0.80
N PRO A 196 37.59 -15.54 0.11
CA PRO A 196 37.37 -15.07 1.48
C PRO A 196 38.68 -14.92 2.28
N GLN A 197 39.63 -15.86 2.14
CA GLN A 197 40.91 -15.78 2.85
C GLN A 197 41.77 -14.59 2.38
N GLN A 198 41.76 -14.28 1.08
CA GLN A 198 42.52 -13.15 0.54
C GLN A 198 41.88 -11.82 0.93
N ALA A 199 40.54 -11.75 0.93
CA ALA A 199 39.80 -10.57 1.40
C ALA A 199 40.05 -10.30 2.89
N LEU A 200 40.10 -11.33 3.74
CA LEU A 200 40.46 -11.20 5.15
C LEU A 200 41.92 -10.72 5.33
N ALA A 201 42.85 -11.22 4.52
CA ALA A 201 44.24 -10.74 4.52
C ALA A 201 44.35 -9.29 4.04
N ALA A 202 43.48 -8.86 3.12
CA ALA A 202 43.39 -7.47 2.68
C ALA A 202 42.79 -6.56 3.77
N PHE A 203 41.72 -7.02 4.44
CA PHE A 203 41.10 -6.33 5.57
C PHE A 203 42.12 -6.05 6.70
N ALA A 204 42.96 -7.03 7.04
CA ALA A 204 43.97 -6.89 8.10
C ALA A 204 45.01 -5.78 7.82
N LYS A 205 45.17 -5.35 6.57
CA LYS A 205 46.10 -4.28 6.17
C LYS A 205 45.47 -2.88 6.18
N LEU A 206 44.16 -2.79 6.38
CA LEU A 206 43.42 -1.53 6.37
C LEU A 206 43.69 -0.69 7.63
N SER A 207 43.50 0.63 7.49
CA SER A 207 43.49 1.51 8.65
C SER A 207 42.32 1.18 9.59
N PRO A 208 42.39 1.52 10.89
CA PRO A 208 41.26 1.28 11.81
C PRO A 208 39.95 1.95 11.37
N ARG A 209 40.04 3.08 10.66
CA ARG A 209 38.86 3.77 10.09
C ARG A 209 38.23 2.95 8.96
N ASP A 210 39.06 2.47 8.04
CA ASP A 210 38.58 1.71 6.88
C ASP A 210 38.07 0.33 7.30
N GLN A 211 38.72 -0.31 8.28
CA GLN A 211 38.23 -1.53 8.90
C GLN A 211 36.78 -1.35 9.37
N LYS A 212 36.50 -0.35 10.22
CA LYS A 212 35.14 -0.06 10.70
C LYS A 212 34.11 0.14 9.58
N THR A 213 34.53 0.73 8.47
CA THR A 213 33.69 1.04 7.31
C THR A 213 33.27 -0.23 6.57
N VAL A 214 34.21 -1.17 6.37
CA VAL A 214 33.97 -2.38 5.57
C VAL A 214 33.47 -3.57 6.40
N THR A 215 33.69 -3.58 7.72
CA THR A 215 33.36 -4.74 8.59
C THR A 215 31.94 -5.28 8.37
N PRO A 216 30.86 -4.47 8.36
CA PRO A 216 29.50 -5.02 8.31
C PRO A 216 29.20 -5.76 7.00
N LEU A 217 29.56 -5.17 5.86
CA LEU A 217 29.30 -5.77 4.54
C LEU A 217 30.25 -6.93 4.26
N LEU A 218 31.49 -6.88 4.78
CA LEU A 218 32.41 -8.01 4.74
C LEU A 218 31.87 -9.20 5.53
N ALA A 219 31.30 -8.97 6.72
CA ALA A 219 30.68 -10.02 7.53
C ALA A 219 29.53 -10.71 6.78
N GLU A 220 28.64 -9.93 6.16
CA GLU A 220 27.54 -10.44 5.35
C GLU A 220 28.05 -11.27 4.15
N ALA A 221 29.07 -10.77 3.45
CA ALA A 221 29.67 -11.46 2.32
C ALA A 221 30.29 -12.80 2.75
N LEU A 222 31.07 -12.81 3.84
CA LEU A 222 31.65 -14.04 4.38
C LEU A 222 30.55 -15.02 4.80
N TYR A 223 29.49 -14.54 5.46
CA TYR A 223 28.40 -15.38 5.93
C TYR A 223 27.67 -16.06 4.77
N SER A 224 27.50 -15.35 3.63
CA SER A 224 26.88 -15.91 2.42
C SER A 224 27.66 -17.06 1.78
N VAL A 225 28.97 -17.18 2.06
CA VAL A 225 29.84 -18.24 1.53
C VAL A 225 30.00 -19.36 2.57
N ASP A 226 30.40 -19.00 3.78
CA ASP A 226 30.60 -19.92 4.90
C ASP A 226 30.23 -19.25 6.23
N PRO A 227 29.00 -19.51 6.73
CA PRO A 227 28.52 -19.00 8.00
C PRO A 227 29.46 -19.27 9.17
N LYS A 228 30.12 -20.45 9.21
CA LYS A 228 31.01 -20.81 10.32
C LYS A 228 32.26 -19.94 10.33
N THR A 229 32.88 -19.74 9.18
CA THR A 229 34.04 -18.87 9.04
C THR A 229 33.68 -17.41 9.36
N ALA A 230 32.52 -16.94 8.90
CA ALA A 230 32.06 -15.58 9.18
C ALA A 230 31.85 -15.33 10.68
N LEU A 231 31.19 -16.26 11.38
CA LEU A 231 30.96 -16.18 12.83
C LEU A 231 32.27 -16.26 13.62
N ALA A 232 33.20 -17.15 13.22
CA ALA A 232 34.52 -17.22 13.84
C ALA A 232 35.32 -15.92 13.66
N TRP A 233 35.26 -15.32 12.47
CA TRP A 233 35.88 -14.02 12.22
C TRP A 233 35.22 -12.90 13.04
N TYR A 234 33.90 -12.87 13.14
CA TYR A 234 33.17 -11.91 13.97
C TYR A 234 33.57 -11.98 15.45
N GLU A 235 33.79 -13.17 16.01
CA GLU A 235 34.26 -13.31 17.38
C GLU A 235 35.68 -12.78 17.59
N SER A 236 36.51 -12.80 16.54
CA SER A 236 37.86 -12.22 16.59
C SER A 236 37.88 -10.68 16.53
N LEU A 237 36.75 -10.04 16.21
CA LEU A 237 36.66 -8.58 16.13
C LEU A 237 36.70 -7.92 17.50
N SER A 238 37.50 -6.85 17.59
CA SER A 238 37.55 -5.96 18.75
C SER A 238 36.27 -5.11 18.85
N PRO A 239 35.83 -4.71 20.06
CA PRO A 239 34.60 -3.91 20.25
C PRO A 239 34.56 -2.60 19.47
N ASP A 240 35.71 -1.98 19.22
CA ASP A 240 35.85 -0.73 18.47
C ASP A 240 35.70 -0.89 16.96
N GLN A 241 35.69 -2.12 16.42
CA GLN A 241 35.54 -2.44 14.99
C GLN A 241 34.08 -2.51 14.51
N ASN A 242 33.22 -1.63 15.02
CA ASN A 242 31.81 -1.52 14.63
C ASN A 242 30.99 -2.80 14.87
N LYS A 243 31.23 -3.47 16.01
CA LYS A 243 30.64 -4.78 16.32
C LYS A 243 29.11 -4.76 16.32
N SER A 244 28.46 -3.66 16.76
CA SER A 244 26.98 -3.56 16.78
C SER A 244 26.35 -3.62 15.38
N GLU A 245 26.79 -2.76 14.44
CA GLU A 245 26.28 -2.77 13.06
C GLU A 245 26.67 -4.06 12.32
N THR A 246 27.80 -4.67 12.71
CA THR A 246 28.21 -5.98 12.20
C THR A 246 27.27 -7.08 12.68
N THR A 247 26.87 -7.10 13.96
CA THR A 247 25.86 -8.02 14.49
C THR A 247 24.55 -7.89 13.73
N LEU A 248 24.09 -6.65 13.49
CA LEU A 248 22.87 -6.40 12.71
C LEU A 248 22.96 -6.97 11.29
N SER A 249 24.10 -6.77 10.62
CA SER A 249 24.33 -7.26 9.26
C SER A 249 24.36 -8.79 9.21
N LEU A 250 25.00 -9.43 10.20
CA LEU A 250 25.00 -10.89 10.33
C LEU A 250 23.61 -11.46 10.65
N ILE A 251 22.81 -10.78 11.48
CA ILE A 251 21.41 -11.21 11.74
C ILE A 251 20.62 -11.17 10.42
N LYS A 252 20.73 -10.10 9.63
CA LYS A 252 20.06 -10.00 8.32
C LYS A 252 20.53 -11.09 7.35
N ALA A 253 21.83 -11.38 7.32
CA ALA A 253 22.40 -12.44 6.49
C ALA A 253 21.87 -13.83 6.91
N ALA A 254 21.83 -14.11 8.21
CA ALA A 254 21.28 -15.35 8.77
C ALA A 254 19.78 -15.48 8.50
N MET A 255 19.02 -14.38 8.59
CA MET A 255 17.60 -14.36 8.25
C MET A 255 17.37 -14.71 6.77
N LYS A 256 18.15 -14.10 5.86
CA LYS A 256 18.10 -14.40 4.42
C LYS A 256 18.47 -15.86 4.11
N ALA A 257 19.38 -16.44 4.89
CA ALA A 257 19.75 -17.85 4.81
C ALA A 257 18.75 -18.79 5.53
N ASN A 258 17.73 -18.24 6.19
CA ASN A 258 16.75 -18.95 7.02
C ASN A 258 17.39 -19.75 8.18
N ASP A 259 18.53 -19.29 8.70
CA ASP A 259 19.28 -19.91 9.80
C ASP A 259 18.81 -19.37 11.15
N ALA A 260 17.76 -19.97 11.69
CA ALA A 260 17.17 -19.56 12.97
C ALA A 260 18.13 -19.72 14.17
N VAL A 261 19.08 -20.68 14.10
CA VAL A 261 20.04 -20.92 15.17
C VAL A 261 21.05 -19.79 15.22
N ALA A 262 21.63 -19.43 14.07
CA ALA A 262 22.55 -18.30 13.99
C ALA A 262 21.87 -16.98 14.38
N VAL A 263 20.61 -16.76 13.98
CA VAL A 263 19.84 -15.59 14.43
C VAL A 263 19.72 -15.57 15.96
N ALA A 264 19.31 -16.68 16.58
CA ALA A 264 19.17 -16.76 18.03
C ALA A 264 20.49 -16.52 18.78
N ASP A 265 21.61 -17.03 18.25
CA ASP A 265 22.94 -16.82 18.85
C ASP A 265 23.41 -15.37 18.68
N LEU A 266 23.31 -14.80 17.48
CA LEU A 266 23.71 -13.42 17.20
C LEU A 266 22.91 -12.40 18.01
N ILE A 267 21.62 -12.65 18.27
CA ILE A 267 20.80 -11.75 19.08
C ILE A 267 21.30 -11.66 20.53
N LYS A 268 21.97 -12.69 21.07
CA LYS A 268 22.60 -12.61 22.41
C LYS A 268 23.69 -11.54 22.48
N HIS A 269 24.30 -11.22 21.34
CA HIS A 269 25.29 -10.16 21.20
C HIS A 269 24.69 -8.82 20.74
N PHE A 270 23.38 -8.80 20.47
CA PHE A 270 22.65 -7.63 20.03
C PHE A 270 22.25 -6.78 21.24
N ASN A 271 23.14 -5.87 21.65
CA ASN A 271 22.92 -4.93 22.75
C ASN A 271 22.19 -3.64 22.31
N ASP A 272 21.58 -3.67 21.12
CA ASP A 272 20.95 -2.52 20.46
C ASP A 272 19.48 -2.35 20.88
N ASN A 273 18.88 -1.23 20.48
CA ASN A 273 17.51 -0.87 20.84
C ASN A 273 16.49 -1.96 20.42
N PRO A 274 15.57 -2.40 21.31
CA PRO A 274 14.49 -3.35 21.00
C PRO A 274 13.65 -3.00 19.76
N ILE A 275 13.56 -1.70 19.40
CA ILE A 275 12.89 -1.23 18.18
C ILE A 275 13.55 -1.81 16.91
N ARG A 276 14.88 -1.98 16.88
CA ARG A 276 15.57 -2.57 15.72
C ARG A 276 15.20 -4.04 15.54
N LEU A 277 15.09 -4.82 16.63
CA LEU A 277 14.62 -6.20 16.58
C LEU A 277 13.16 -6.30 16.12
N MET A 278 12.32 -5.38 16.59
CA MET A 278 10.94 -5.27 16.13
C MET A 278 10.88 -5.01 14.62
N LEU A 279 11.67 -4.08 14.09
CA LEU A 279 11.72 -3.79 12.65
C LEU A 279 12.18 -5.00 11.83
N LEU A 280 13.24 -5.69 12.29
CA LEU A 280 13.70 -6.93 11.64
C LEU A 280 12.59 -7.99 11.59
N LEU A 281 11.84 -8.15 12.69
CA LEU A 281 10.69 -9.06 12.73
C LEU A 281 9.61 -8.65 11.74
N ILE A 282 9.27 -7.37 11.63
CA ILE A 282 8.20 -6.88 10.75
C ILE A 282 8.58 -6.96 9.26
N GLU A 283 9.83 -6.66 8.93
CA GLU A 283 10.37 -6.66 7.56
C GLU A 283 10.63 -8.07 7.04
N ASN A 284 10.77 -9.05 7.93
CA ASN A 284 11.02 -10.43 7.56
C ASN A 284 9.83 -11.06 6.82
N ASP A 285 10.10 -11.59 5.64
CA ASP A 285 9.15 -12.33 4.82
C ASP A 285 9.22 -13.85 5.01
N SER A 286 10.20 -14.35 5.76
CA SER A 286 10.28 -15.77 6.10
C SER A 286 9.13 -16.18 7.01
N ALA A 287 8.47 -17.28 6.65
CA ALA A 287 7.43 -17.91 7.45
C ALA A 287 7.95 -19.06 8.35
N ASN A 288 9.27 -19.09 8.60
CA ASN A 288 9.89 -20.04 9.50
C ASN A 288 9.59 -19.70 10.98
N PRO A 289 8.80 -20.53 11.70
CA PRO A 289 8.41 -20.21 13.08
C PRO A 289 9.58 -20.06 14.04
N GLN A 290 10.69 -20.80 13.82
CA GLN A 290 11.86 -20.74 14.69
C GLN A 290 12.59 -19.41 14.57
N LEU A 291 12.65 -18.84 13.36
CA LEU A 291 13.27 -17.54 13.10
C LEU A 291 12.41 -16.43 13.72
N ILE A 292 11.10 -16.48 13.52
CA ILE A 292 10.15 -15.53 14.15
C ILE A 292 10.23 -15.65 15.68
N GLN A 293 10.33 -16.86 16.22
CA GLN A 293 10.52 -17.09 17.66
C GLN A 293 11.82 -16.46 18.17
N ALA A 294 12.93 -16.67 17.47
CA ALA A 294 14.23 -16.13 17.85
C ALA A 294 14.20 -14.59 17.95
N LEU A 295 13.55 -13.93 16.99
CA LEU A 295 13.37 -12.48 17.01
C LEU A 295 12.39 -12.04 18.12
N ALA A 296 11.22 -12.66 18.20
CA ALA A 296 10.16 -12.27 19.14
C ALA A 296 10.56 -12.50 20.60
N ALA A 297 11.26 -13.60 20.93
CA ALA A 297 11.66 -13.94 22.29
C ALA A 297 12.55 -12.86 22.93
N ASN A 298 13.28 -12.10 22.11
CA ASN A 298 14.21 -11.06 22.55
C ASN A 298 13.58 -9.65 22.58
N ILE A 299 12.26 -9.52 22.32
CA ILE A 299 11.50 -8.29 22.56
C ILE A 299 10.95 -8.34 23.99
N PRO A 300 11.52 -7.62 24.98
CA PRO A 300 11.23 -7.86 26.40
C PRO A 300 9.78 -7.55 26.78
N ASP A 301 9.22 -6.48 26.22
CA ASP A 301 7.87 -6.02 26.48
C ASP A 301 6.84 -6.91 25.75
N PRO A 302 5.92 -7.58 26.49
CA PRO A 302 4.95 -8.50 25.90
C PRO A 302 4.01 -7.84 24.89
N ASP A 303 3.56 -6.62 25.16
CA ASP A 303 2.62 -5.90 24.28
C ASP A 303 3.30 -5.52 22.97
N THR A 304 4.53 -5.01 23.03
CA THR A 304 5.37 -4.69 21.87
C THR A 304 5.63 -5.95 21.05
N ARG A 305 5.93 -7.08 21.70
CA ARG A 305 6.13 -8.37 21.03
C ARG A 305 4.87 -8.82 20.30
N GLN A 306 3.71 -8.73 20.93
CA GLN A 306 2.43 -9.07 20.29
C GLN A 306 2.11 -8.14 19.12
N GLN A 307 2.38 -6.84 19.24
CA GLN A 307 2.21 -5.87 18.15
C GLN A 307 3.14 -6.18 16.97
N ALA A 308 4.40 -6.54 17.23
CA ALA A 308 5.36 -6.91 16.21
C ALA A 308 4.91 -8.18 15.45
N LEU A 309 4.44 -9.21 16.18
CA LEU A 309 3.89 -10.43 15.58
C LEU A 309 2.62 -10.15 14.75
N THR A 310 1.75 -9.26 15.22
CA THR A 310 0.56 -8.81 14.47
C THR A 310 0.94 -8.09 13.18
N ALA A 311 1.94 -7.20 13.24
CA ALA A 311 2.43 -6.48 12.08
C ALA A 311 3.14 -7.41 11.08
N TRP A 312 3.90 -8.38 11.56
CA TRP A 312 4.49 -9.44 10.74
C TRP A 312 3.41 -10.28 10.04
N ALA A 313 2.40 -10.75 10.79
CA ALA A 313 1.30 -11.53 10.23
C ALA A 313 0.52 -10.75 9.16
N ARG A 314 0.30 -9.45 9.37
CA ARG A 314 -0.32 -8.57 8.37
C ARG A 314 0.42 -8.60 7.03
N ASN A 315 1.76 -8.58 7.05
CA ASN A 315 2.58 -8.52 5.84
C ASN A 315 2.71 -9.89 5.13
N ASN A 316 2.46 -10.99 5.85
CA ASN A 316 2.76 -12.35 5.37
C ASN A 316 1.54 -13.25 5.18
N LEU A 317 0.38 -12.93 5.77
CA LEU A 317 -0.80 -13.79 5.71
C LEU A 317 -1.28 -14.04 4.27
N GLU A 318 -1.36 -13.00 3.44
CA GLU A 318 -1.79 -13.13 2.04
C GLU A 318 -0.77 -13.90 1.18
N ARG A 319 0.53 -13.75 1.47
CA ARG A 319 1.61 -14.39 0.70
C ARG A 319 1.73 -15.88 1.00
N SER A 320 1.69 -16.23 2.28
CA SER A 320 1.93 -17.60 2.78
C SER A 320 0.98 -17.93 3.94
N PRO A 321 -0.32 -18.10 3.68
CA PRO A 321 -1.35 -18.16 4.72
C PRO A 321 -1.21 -19.36 5.66
N ALA A 322 -0.83 -20.53 5.13
CA ALA A 322 -0.62 -21.73 5.93
C ALA A 322 0.55 -21.57 6.92
N ASP A 323 1.67 -21.02 6.45
CA ASP A 323 2.86 -20.84 7.28
C ASP A 323 2.70 -19.68 8.27
N ALA A 324 2.04 -18.59 7.87
CA ALA A 324 1.68 -17.49 8.75
C ALA A 324 0.78 -17.98 9.90
N LEU A 325 -0.25 -18.76 9.60
CA LEU A 325 -1.13 -19.36 10.60
C LEU A 325 -0.37 -20.31 11.53
N LYS A 326 0.46 -21.20 10.98
CA LYS A 326 1.29 -22.12 11.77
C LYS A 326 2.21 -21.37 12.73
N THR A 327 2.83 -20.30 12.26
CA THR A 327 3.70 -19.44 13.07
C THR A 327 2.92 -18.76 14.20
N ILE A 328 1.79 -18.12 13.88
CA ILE A 328 0.96 -17.46 14.89
C ILE A 328 0.43 -18.44 15.93
N ARG A 329 0.02 -19.65 15.52
CA ARG A 329 -0.39 -20.71 16.46
C ARG A 329 0.72 -21.19 17.37
N THR A 330 1.95 -21.18 16.87
CA THR A 330 3.13 -21.62 17.64
C THR A 330 3.53 -20.56 18.68
N LEU A 331 3.38 -19.27 18.35
CA LEU A 331 3.93 -18.18 19.15
C LEU A 331 2.92 -17.44 20.02
N LEU A 332 1.62 -17.51 19.68
CA LEU A 332 0.57 -16.80 20.40
C LEU A 332 -0.49 -17.77 20.93
N PRO A 333 -1.01 -17.51 22.15
CA PRO A 333 -2.11 -18.31 22.70
C PRO A 333 -3.37 -18.11 21.87
N ALA A 334 -4.28 -19.08 21.91
CA ALA A 334 -5.51 -19.10 21.10
C ALA A 334 -6.35 -17.81 21.23
N ALA A 335 -6.36 -17.19 22.41
CA ALA A 335 -7.08 -15.93 22.67
C ALA A 335 -6.59 -14.75 21.81
N ASP A 336 -5.32 -14.75 21.40
CA ASP A 336 -4.70 -13.63 20.66
C ASP A 336 -4.63 -13.85 19.14
N GLN A 337 -4.90 -15.07 18.66
CA GLN A 337 -4.71 -15.45 17.25
C GLN A 337 -5.63 -14.69 16.30
N VAL A 338 -6.91 -14.50 16.68
CA VAL A 338 -7.85 -13.71 15.88
C VAL A 338 -7.34 -12.28 15.73
N ALA A 339 -6.92 -11.64 16.83
CA ALA A 339 -6.42 -10.27 16.82
C ALA A 339 -5.15 -10.13 15.95
N ALA A 340 -4.22 -11.07 16.08
CA ALA A 340 -2.97 -11.08 15.31
C ALA A 340 -3.20 -11.22 13.79
N LEU A 341 -4.17 -12.03 13.38
CA LEU A 341 -4.48 -12.29 11.97
C LEU A 341 -5.45 -11.26 11.37
N SER A 342 -6.22 -10.55 12.19
CA SER A 342 -7.32 -9.67 11.78
C SER A 342 -6.90 -8.65 10.71
N ARG A 343 -5.79 -7.93 10.93
CA ARG A 343 -5.33 -6.87 10.00
C ARG A 343 -4.87 -7.45 8.67
N GLY A 344 -4.15 -8.58 8.69
CA GLY A 344 -3.75 -9.28 7.47
C GLY A 344 -4.95 -9.81 6.71
N PHE A 345 -5.92 -10.39 7.42
CA PHE A 345 -7.12 -10.95 6.81
C PHE A 345 -8.00 -9.86 6.18
N ILE A 346 -8.17 -8.72 6.85
CA ILE A 346 -8.88 -7.55 6.29
C ILE A 346 -8.15 -7.00 5.05
N SER A 347 -6.82 -6.93 5.08
CA SER A 347 -6.03 -6.51 3.91
C SER A 347 -6.28 -7.45 2.74
N TRP A 348 -6.22 -8.76 2.99
CA TRP A 348 -6.45 -9.79 1.97
C TRP A 348 -7.89 -9.77 1.45
N LEU A 349 -8.89 -9.56 2.31
CA LEU A 349 -10.29 -9.37 1.89
C LEU A 349 -10.48 -8.18 0.94
N ASN A 350 -9.64 -7.15 1.04
CA ASN A 350 -9.71 -5.98 0.19
C ASN A 350 -8.94 -6.17 -1.14
N SER A 351 -7.89 -7.01 -1.16
CA SER A 351 -7.11 -7.31 -2.37
C SER A 351 -7.73 -8.46 -3.19
N ASP A 352 -8.04 -9.58 -2.55
CA ASP A 352 -8.64 -10.78 -3.13
C ASP A 352 -9.56 -11.47 -2.12
N ARG A 353 -10.81 -11.00 -2.07
CA ARG A 353 -11.85 -11.55 -1.19
C ARG A 353 -12.10 -13.04 -1.43
N SER A 354 -12.05 -13.49 -2.69
CA SER A 354 -12.37 -14.88 -3.03
C SER A 354 -11.33 -15.82 -2.43
N ALA A 355 -10.05 -15.51 -2.60
CA ALA A 355 -8.96 -16.29 -2.02
C ALA A 355 -8.98 -16.25 -0.48
N ALA A 356 -9.20 -15.06 0.11
CA ALA A 356 -9.29 -14.91 1.56
C ALA A 356 -10.43 -15.76 2.17
N MET A 357 -11.62 -15.74 1.56
CA MET A 357 -12.76 -16.53 2.04
C MET A 357 -12.54 -18.03 1.82
N ALA A 358 -11.97 -18.45 0.69
CA ALA A 358 -11.62 -19.85 0.47
C ALA A 358 -10.62 -20.36 1.53
N TRP A 359 -9.63 -19.54 1.89
CA TRP A 359 -8.72 -19.87 2.99
C TRP A 359 -9.44 -19.96 4.34
N LEU A 360 -10.33 -19.01 4.64
CA LEU A 360 -11.14 -19.01 5.87
C LEU A 360 -12.03 -20.27 6.00
N ASP A 361 -12.60 -20.71 4.88
CA ASP A 361 -13.43 -21.92 4.79
C ASP A 361 -12.60 -23.20 4.91
N SER A 362 -11.30 -23.14 4.59
CA SER A 362 -10.37 -24.28 4.75
C SER A 362 -9.81 -24.46 6.16
N LEU A 363 -10.14 -23.57 7.10
CA LEU A 363 -9.60 -23.63 8.47
C LEU A 363 -10.25 -24.75 9.29
N ASP A 364 -9.43 -25.71 9.73
CA ASP A 364 -9.79 -26.73 10.72
C ASP A 364 -9.80 -26.18 12.17
N ASP A 365 -10.44 -25.03 12.39
CA ASP A 365 -10.52 -24.35 13.68
C ASP A 365 -11.79 -23.48 13.75
N PRO A 366 -12.88 -24.03 14.30
CA PRO A 366 -14.17 -23.35 14.32
C PRO A 366 -14.14 -22.00 15.05
N SER A 367 -13.35 -21.88 16.11
CA SER A 367 -13.26 -20.65 16.91
C SER A 367 -12.53 -19.54 16.15
N LEU A 368 -11.39 -19.87 15.54
CA LEU A 368 -10.64 -18.93 14.72
C LEU A 368 -11.43 -18.54 13.47
N SER A 369 -12.03 -19.52 12.78
CA SER A 369 -12.86 -19.29 11.60
C SER A 369 -14.05 -18.38 11.93
N ALA A 370 -14.77 -18.64 13.02
CA ALA A 370 -15.87 -17.77 13.46
C ALA A 370 -15.39 -16.35 13.79
N GLY A 371 -14.24 -16.21 14.46
CA GLY A 371 -13.66 -14.90 14.81
C GLY A 371 -13.30 -14.07 13.59
N LEU A 372 -12.62 -14.67 12.60
CA LEU A 372 -12.23 -13.99 11.36
C LEU A 372 -13.42 -13.76 10.42
N ARG A 373 -14.42 -14.66 10.39
CA ARG A 373 -15.65 -14.47 9.60
C ARG A 373 -16.43 -13.22 9.99
N LYS A 374 -16.42 -12.83 11.27
CA LYS A 374 -17.04 -11.55 11.70
C LYS A 374 -16.38 -10.33 11.03
N LEU A 375 -15.12 -10.42 10.64
CA LEU A 375 -14.40 -9.32 9.97
C LEU A 375 -14.78 -9.18 8.49
N SER A 376 -15.18 -10.27 7.83
CA SER A 376 -15.62 -10.23 6.43
C SER A 376 -16.95 -9.48 6.27
N ILE A 377 -17.77 -9.41 7.32
CA ILE A 377 -19.01 -8.63 7.37
C ILE A 377 -18.68 -7.14 7.56
N LYS A 378 -17.74 -6.81 8.46
CA LYS A 378 -17.39 -5.41 8.78
C LYS A 378 -16.59 -4.71 7.68
N SER A 379 -15.72 -5.43 6.96
CA SER A 379 -14.85 -4.85 5.91
C SER A 379 -15.66 -4.17 4.78
N PRO A 380 -16.58 -4.84 4.06
CA PRO A 380 -17.37 -4.21 3.02
C PRO A 380 -18.25 -3.08 3.56
N ALA A 381 -18.85 -3.19 4.76
CA ALA A 381 -19.66 -2.10 5.33
C ALA A 381 -18.90 -0.76 5.40
N GLN A 382 -17.58 -0.83 5.61
CA GLN A 382 -16.69 0.34 5.66
C GLN A 382 -16.17 0.76 4.30
N THR A 383 -15.77 -0.17 3.43
CA THR A 383 -15.11 0.15 2.15
C THR A 383 -16.08 0.28 0.98
N ASP A 384 -17.11 -0.56 0.92
CA ASP A 384 -18.13 -0.58 -0.12
C ASP A 384 -19.51 -0.96 0.48
N PRO A 385 -20.28 0.04 0.95
CA PRO A 385 -21.54 -0.22 1.62
C PRO A 385 -22.61 -0.78 0.66
N LYS A 386 -22.48 -0.61 -0.66
CA LYS A 386 -23.41 -1.24 -1.63
C LYS A 386 -23.12 -2.74 -1.75
N ALA A 387 -21.85 -3.11 -1.88
CA ALA A 387 -21.45 -4.51 -1.89
C ALA A 387 -21.80 -5.22 -0.57
N PHE A 388 -21.63 -4.53 0.57
CA PHE A 388 -22.08 -5.03 1.87
C PHE A 388 -23.57 -5.36 1.87
N LEU A 389 -24.41 -4.39 1.47
CA LEU A 389 -25.86 -4.54 1.47
C LEU A 389 -26.32 -5.66 0.52
N ALA A 390 -25.64 -5.86 -0.61
CA ALA A 390 -25.92 -6.96 -1.54
C ALA A 390 -25.60 -8.35 -0.96
N GLN A 391 -24.65 -8.46 -0.04
CA GLN A 391 -24.21 -9.74 0.55
C GLN A 391 -25.11 -10.23 1.70
N ILE A 392 -25.95 -9.37 2.27
CA ILE A 392 -26.80 -9.72 3.42
C ILE A 392 -27.78 -10.86 3.08
N ASP A 393 -28.20 -10.95 1.82
CA ASP A 393 -29.08 -12.02 1.32
C ASP A 393 -28.47 -13.42 1.43
N ASP A 394 -27.15 -13.53 1.40
CA ASP A 394 -26.41 -14.79 1.42
C ASP A 394 -26.06 -15.24 2.86
N LEU A 395 -25.95 -14.28 3.79
CA LEU A 395 -25.37 -14.52 5.11
C LEU A 395 -26.39 -14.93 6.19
N GLY A 396 -27.71 -14.85 5.94
CA GLY A 396 -28.75 -15.37 6.83
C GLY A 396 -28.71 -14.83 8.28
N VAL A 397 -28.37 -13.55 8.46
CA VAL A 397 -27.86 -13.06 9.74
C VAL A 397 -28.94 -12.49 10.67
N HIS A 398 -29.19 -13.20 11.78
CA HIS A 398 -29.73 -12.66 13.04
C HIS A 398 -28.59 -12.25 14.02
N ASP A 399 -27.53 -11.61 13.52
CA ASP A 399 -26.42 -11.07 14.34
C ASP A 399 -26.78 -9.64 14.79
N PRO A 400 -26.82 -9.37 16.10
CA PRO A 400 -27.02 -8.03 16.64
C PRO A 400 -26.03 -6.99 16.08
N ASP A 401 -24.80 -7.39 15.73
CA ASP A 401 -23.81 -6.49 15.13
C ASP A 401 -24.12 -6.15 13.66
N ALA A 402 -24.88 -6.99 12.94
CA ALA A 402 -25.25 -6.74 11.55
C ALA A 402 -26.22 -5.56 11.42
N ALA A 403 -27.16 -5.41 12.34
CA ALA A 403 -28.13 -4.31 12.33
C ALA A 403 -27.44 -2.93 12.35
N ASN A 404 -26.42 -2.75 13.19
CA ASN A 404 -25.67 -1.49 13.26
C ASN A 404 -24.88 -1.22 11.95
N ASN A 405 -24.30 -2.25 11.35
CA ASN A 405 -23.57 -2.14 10.08
C ASN A 405 -24.52 -1.86 8.90
N ILE A 406 -25.70 -2.47 8.89
CA ILE A 406 -26.80 -2.20 7.93
C ILE A 406 -27.20 -0.74 7.99
N ASN A 407 -27.54 -0.25 9.18
CA ASN A 407 -27.95 1.14 9.37
C ASN A 407 -26.84 2.11 8.94
N SER A 408 -25.58 1.82 9.26
CA SER A 408 -24.42 2.63 8.84
C SER A 408 -24.21 2.60 7.32
N ALA A 409 -24.36 1.43 6.69
CA ALA A 409 -24.22 1.28 5.23
C ALA A 409 -25.36 2.00 4.50
N LEU A 410 -26.62 1.82 4.92
CA LEU A 410 -27.77 2.53 4.37
C LEU A 410 -27.64 4.05 4.52
N LEU A 411 -27.14 4.53 5.65
CA LEU A 411 -26.89 5.96 5.85
C LEU A 411 -25.89 6.51 4.83
N ARG A 412 -24.83 5.76 4.53
CA ARG A 412 -23.83 6.16 3.52
C ARG A 412 -24.40 6.07 2.12
N VAL A 413 -24.99 4.93 1.76
CA VAL A 413 -25.57 4.71 0.44
C VAL A 413 -26.64 5.75 0.14
N SER A 414 -27.49 6.10 1.11
CA SER A 414 -28.53 7.11 0.90
C SER A 414 -28.03 8.53 0.65
N ASN A 415 -26.82 8.88 1.10
CA ASN A 415 -26.25 10.19 0.78
C ASN A 415 -25.82 10.27 -0.69
N ASP A 416 -25.39 9.15 -1.29
CA ASP A 416 -24.84 9.10 -2.65
C ASP A 416 -25.88 8.62 -3.68
N ASP A 417 -26.70 7.64 -3.30
CA ASP A 417 -27.66 6.91 -4.11
C ASP A 417 -28.85 6.46 -3.25
N PRO A 418 -29.77 7.38 -2.91
CA PRO A 418 -30.94 7.10 -2.10
C PRO A 418 -31.91 6.09 -2.74
N ALA A 419 -31.92 5.97 -4.08
CA ALA A 419 -32.72 4.98 -4.78
C ALA A 419 -32.27 3.54 -4.45
N THR A 420 -30.96 3.29 -4.50
CA THR A 420 -30.42 1.96 -4.10
C THR A 420 -30.72 1.64 -2.64
N ALA A 421 -30.61 2.62 -1.73
CA ALA A 421 -30.93 2.40 -0.31
C ALA A 421 -32.44 2.11 -0.11
N ALA A 422 -33.30 2.84 -0.81
CA ALA A 422 -34.74 2.64 -0.82
C ALA A 422 -35.14 1.24 -1.32
N ASP A 423 -34.60 0.82 -2.46
CA ASP A 423 -34.82 -0.51 -3.03
C ASP A 423 -34.36 -1.62 -2.08
N TRP A 424 -33.26 -1.40 -1.36
CA TRP A 424 -32.80 -2.33 -0.33
C TRP A 424 -33.80 -2.44 0.82
N ILE A 425 -34.26 -1.31 1.39
CA ILE A 425 -35.25 -1.31 2.48
C ILE A 425 -36.53 -2.04 2.08
N THR A 426 -37.00 -1.85 0.85
CA THR A 426 -38.20 -2.53 0.33
C THR A 426 -38.04 -4.05 0.26
N ARG A 427 -36.84 -4.53 -0.10
CA ARG A 427 -36.53 -5.97 -0.15
C ARG A 427 -36.31 -6.57 1.24
N HIS A 428 -35.96 -5.77 2.24
CA HIS A 428 -35.61 -6.22 3.59
C HIS A 428 -36.46 -5.52 4.68
N PRO A 429 -37.80 -5.73 4.67
CA PRO A 429 -38.69 -5.08 5.62
C PRO A 429 -38.31 -5.45 7.07
N GLY A 430 -38.21 -4.45 7.93
CA GLY A 430 -37.88 -4.61 9.35
C GLY A 430 -36.39 -4.68 9.69
N GLN A 431 -35.49 -4.70 8.69
CA GLN A 431 -34.04 -4.69 8.97
C GLN A 431 -33.47 -3.29 9.19
N ALA A 432 -34.03 -2.28 8.52
CA ALA A 432 -33.65 -0.89 8.75
C ALA A 432 -34.41 -0.30 9.94
N GLN A 433 -33.72 0.42 10.81
CA GLN A 433 -34.37 1.16 11.90
C GLN A 433 -35.17 2.35 11.36
N GLY A 434 -36.28 2.71 12.01
CA GLY A 434 -37.19 3.75 11.53
C GLY A 434 -36.52 5.09 11.21
N PHE A 435 -35.57 5.54 12.03
CA PHE A 435 -34.82 6.77 11.76
C PHE A 435 -33.94 6.69 10.50
N ILE A 436 -33.45 5.50 10.12
CA ILE A 436 -32.72 5.31 8.87
C ILE A 436 -33.68 5.42 7.68
N VAL A 437 -34.86 4.80 7.77
CA VAL A 437 -35.90 4.94 6.74
C VAL A 437 -36.22 6.42 6.52
N ASN A 438 -36.41 7.18 7.59
CA ASN A 438 -36.63 8.63 7.52
C ASN A 438 -35.47 9.38 6.86
N ARG A 439 -34.23 9.01 7.18
CA ARG A 439 -33.05 9.61 6.53
C ARG A 439 -32.97 9.28 5.04
N VAL A 440 -33.32 8.06 4.64
CA VAL A 440 -33.43 7.68 3.23
C VAL A 440 -34.55 8.48 2.56
N THR A 441 -35.71 8.61 3.20
CA THR A 441 -36.84 9.42 2.72
C THR A 441 -36.43 10.85 2.43
N ASP A 442 -35.74 11.52 3.36
CA ASP A 442 -35.27 12.89 3.18
C ASP A 442 -34.34 13.02 1.96
N ARG A 443 -33.33 12.15 1.89
CA ARG A 443 -32.35 12.17 0.78
C ARG A 443 -32.97 11.82 -0.56
N TYR A 444 -33.95 10.92 -0.57
CA TYR A 444 -34.63 10.54 -1.79
C TYR A 444 -35.56 11.65 -2.27
N LEU A 445 -36.30 12.30 -1.36
CA LEU A 445 -37.14 13.45 -1.69
C LEU A 445 -36.30 14.63 -2.20
N ASP A 446 -35.11 14.86 -1.64
CA ASP A 446 -34.21 15.91 -2.13
C ASP A 446 -33.68 15.63 -3.54
N SER A 447 -33.40 14.36 -3.88
CA SER A 447 -32.82 13.97 -5.17
C SER A 447 -33.84 13.71 -6.28
N ASN A 448 -34.93 12.98 -5.98
CA ASN A 448 -36.00 12.63 -6.92
C ASN A 448 -37.35 12.51 -6.18
N PRO A 449 -38.07 13.63 -5.99
CA PRO A 449 -39.30 13.68 -5.21
C PRO A 449 -40.40 12.73 -5.71
N ALA A 450 -40.52 12.56 -7.03
CA ALA A 450 -41.56 11.72 -7.64
C ALA A 450 -41.29 10.24 -7.37
N ALA A 451 -40.04 9.79 -7.57
CA ALA A 451 -39.66 8.41 -7.29
C ALA A 451 -39.72 8.11 -5.78
N ALA A 452 -39.27 9.04 -4.95
CA ALA A 452 -39.36 8.91 -3.49
C ALA A 452 -40.81 8.78 -3.01
N THR A 453 -41.72 9.61 -3.52
CA THR A 453 -43.16 9.51 -3.18
C THR A 453 -43.74 8.15 -3.57
N ASN A 454 -43.37 7.62 -4.74
CA ASN A 454 -43.80 6.27 -5.14
C ASN A 454 -43.25 5.22 -4.18
N TRP A 455 -41.95 5.29 -3.84
CA TRP A 455 -41.32 4.36 -2.91
C TRP A 455 -41.95 4.40 -1.50
N ILE A 456 -42.23 5.57 -0.93
CA ILE A 456 -42.89 5.72 0.39
C ILE A 456 -44.22 4.96 0.42
N ASN A 457 -44.98 5.01 -0.67
CA ASN A 457 -46.25 4.28 -0.79
C ASN A 457 -46.08 2.75 -0.90
N THR A 458 -44.88 2.24 -1.21
CA THR A 458 -44.57 0.81 -1.22
C THR A 458 -44.14 0.26 0.15
N LEU A 459 -43.82 1.13 1.11
CA LEU A 459 -43.44 0.70 2.45
C LEU A 459 -44.59 -0.05 3.14
N PRO A 460 -44.27 -1.04 4.01
CA PRO A 460 -45.29 -1.72 4.80
C PRO A 460 -46.09 -0.73 5.66
N LYS A 461 -47.42 -0.90 5.68
CA LYS A 461 -48.31 -0.06 6.50
C LYS A 461 -47.94 -0.15 7.98
N GLY A 462 -48.01 0.99 8.66
CA GLY A 462 -47.70 1.15 10.08
C GLY A 462 -46.76 2.34 10.33
N GLU A 463 -46.17 2.38 11.52
CA GLU A 463 -45.35 3.49 12.03
C GLU A 463 -44.28 3.97 11.04
N VAL A 464 -43.54 3.04 10.42
CA VAL A 464 -42.45 3.39 9.49
C VAL A 464 -42.95 4.13 8.23
N GLN A 465 -44.10 3.72 7.68
CA GLN A 465 -44.68 4.40 6.52
C GLN A 465 -45.28 5.74 6.93
N ASP A 466 -45.97 5.79 8.07
CA ASP A 466 -46.59 7.01 8.59
C ASP A 466 -45.54 8.09 8.91
N ASP A 467 -44.38 7.71 9.45
CA ASP A 467 -43.21 8.58 9.64
C ASP A 467 -42.66 9.11 8.32
N ALA A 468 -42.49 8.24 7.32
CA ALA A 468 -42.01 8.65 6.00
C ALA A 468 -42.99 9.60 5.29
N LEU A 469 -44.30 9.37 5.45
CA LEU A 469 -45.37 10.23 4.94
C LEU A 469 -45.42 11.59 5.66
N ALA A 470 -45.20 11.61 6.99
CA ALA A 470 -45.08 12.85 7.75
C ALA A 470 -43.86 13.68 7.31
N ASN A 471 -42.73 13.02 7.04
CA ASN A 471 -41.54 13.67 6.49
C ASN A 471 -41.78 14.19 5.06
N ALA A 472 -42.46 13.42 4.21
CA ALA A 472 -42.88 13.90 2.89
C ALA A 472 -43.80 15.13 3.00
N ALA A 473 -44.76 15.13 3.92
CA ALA A 473 -45.62 16.28 4.16
C ALA A 473 -44.82 17.52 4.55
N ALA A 474 -43.82 17.37 5.42
CA ALA A 474 -42.91 18.46 5.80
C ALA A 474 -42.08 18.95 4.60
N TYR A 475 -41.52 18.04 3.81
CA TYR A 475 -40.75 18.35 2.61
C TYR A 475 -41.55 19.18 1.60
N TRP A 476 -42.75 18.72 1.25
CA TRP A 476 -43.62 19.43 0.30
C TRP A 476 -44.04 20.80 0.83
N SER A 477 -44.30 20.89 2.13
CA SER A 477 -44.57 22.17 2.80
C SER A 477 -43.37 23.14 2.71
N ILE A 478 -42.14 22.63 2.80
CA ILE A 478 -40.91 23.42 2.57
C ILE A 478 -40.82 23.93 1.14
N LYS A 479 -41.19 23.09 0.17
CA LYS A 479 -41.22 23.47 -1.25
C LYS A 479 -42.42 24.34 -1.65
N ASN A 480 -43.24 24.77 -0.68
CA ASN A 480 -44.49 25.51 -0.88
C ASN A 480 -45.55 24.73 -1.71
N ASP A 481 -45.48 23.40 -1.72
CA ASP A 481 -46.50 22.54 -2.32
C ASP A 481 -47.47 22.05 -1.23
N LEU A 482 -48.49 22.86 -0.96
CA LEU A 482 -49.51 22.51 0.02
C LEU A 482 -50.36 21.31 -0.41
N ALA A 483 -50.56 21.12 -1.71
CA ALA A 483 -51.35 20.00 -2.24
C ALA A 483 -50.61 18.67 -2.02
N GLY A 484 -49.32 18.62 -2.36
CA GLY A 484 -48.44 17.47 -2.08
C GLY A 484 -48.29 17.19 -0.59
N ALA A 485 -48.20 18.25 0.23
CA ALA A 485 -48.13 18.12 1.68
C ALA A 485 -49.42 17.54 2.28
N THR A 486 -50.58 18.03 1.83
CA THR A 486 -51.89 17.55 2.27
C THR A 486 -52.10 16.09 1.83
N LYS A 487 -51.75 15.76 0.57
CA LYS A 487 -51.83 14.39 0.06
C LYS A 487 -50.98 13.40 0.88
N SER A 488 -49.78 13.80 1.29
CA SER A 488 -48.89 12.98 2.11
C SER A 488 -49.45 12.78 3.51
N MET A 489 -49.99 13.85 4.13
CA MET A 489 -50.67 13.81 5.42
C MET A 489 -51.92 12.91 5.39
N ASP A 490 -52.74 12.98 4.34
CA ASP A 490 -53.98 12.19 4.24
C ASP A 490 -53.71 10.69 4.12
N ALA A 491 -52.55 10.32 3.58
CA ALA A 491 -52.11 8.93 3.49
C ALA A 491 -51.64 8.34 4.83
N ILE A 492 -51.40 9.17 5.86
CA ILE A 492 -51.00 8.72 7.20
C ILE A 492 -52.17 7.96 7.84
N THR A 493 -51.89 6.73 8.27
CA THR A 493 -52.88 5.83 8.84
C THR A 493 -53.12 6.06 10.33
N ASP A 494 -52.06 6.38 11.10
CA ASP A 494 -52.19 6.75 12.51
C ASP A 494 -52.90 8.12 12.68
N PRO A 495 -54.07 8.16 13.36
CA PRO A 495 -54.82 9.41 13.51
C PRO A 495 -54.08 10.49 14.30
N SER A 496 -53.26 10.11 15.28
CA SER A 496 -52.55 11.05 16.14
C SER A 496 -51.41 11.73 15.38
N GLN A 497 -50.65 10.94 14.64
CA GLN A 497 -49.59 11.42 13.76
C GLN A 497 -50.15 12.27 12.62
N ARG A 498 -51.24 11.84 12.00
CA ARG A 498 -51.93 12.66 10.99
C ARG A 498 -52.37 14.01 11.55
N MET A 499 -52.93 14.05 12.75
CA MET A 499 -53.33 15.29 13.43
C MET A 499 -52.10 16.18 13.74
N ALA A 500 -50.99 15.58 14.19
CA ALA A 500 -49.75 16.31 14.44
C ALA A 500 -49.16 16.91 13.15
N THR A 501 -49.14 16.14 12.06
CA THR A 501 -48.73 16.60 10.73
C THR A 501 -49.66 17.71 10.23
N MET A 502 -50.97 17.59 10.44
CA MET A 502 -51.94 18.63 10.09
C MET A 502 -51.67 19.94 10.84
N TYR A 503 -51.37 19.86 12.14
CA TYR A 503 -50.98 21.03 12.93
C TYR A 503 -49.65 21.62 12.45
N MET A 504 -48.65 20.80 12.12
CA MET A 504 -47.39 21.28 11.55
C MET A 504 -47.61 22.09 10.27
N LEU A 505 -48.43 21.58 9.35
CA LEU A 505 -48.78 22.28 8.11
C LEU A 505 -49.54 23.59 8.40
N PHE A 506 -50.53 23.55 9.31
CA PHE A 506 -51.25 24.73 9.76
C PHE A 506 -50.31 25.80 10.30
N ASN A 507 -49.42 25.43 11.22
CA ASN A 507 -48.48 26.33 11.87
C ASN A 507 -47.58 27.02 10.85
N ARG A 508 -47.06 26.26 9.88
CA ARG A 508 -46.23 26.81 8.80
C ARG A 508 -47.00 27.75 7.88
N LEU A 509 -48.23 27.41 7.51
CA LEU A 509 -49.09 28.32 6.76
C LEU A 509 -49.36 29.59 7.57
N SER A 510 -49.63 29.46 8.87
CA SER A 510 -49.97 30.58 9.75
C SER A 510 -48.83 31.56 9.94
N GLN A 511 -47.57 31.10 9.88
CA GLN A 511 -46.39 31.96 9.90
C GLN A 511 -46.32 32.88 8.68
N LYS A 512 -46.84 32.44 7.53
CA LYS A 512 -46.88 33.23 6.29
C LYS A 512 -48.15 34.06 6.17
N ASP A 513 -49.30 33.42 6.43
CA ASP A 513 -50.63 34.03 6.40
C ASP A 513 -51.60 33.21 7.26
N SER A 514 -51.95 33.77 8.42
CA SER A 514 -52.94 33.18 9.34
C SER A 514 -54.31 33.01 8.70
N ALA A 515 -54.72 33.87 7.76
CA ALA A 515 -56.02 33.75 7.11
C ALA A 515 -56.07 32.54 6.15
N SER A 516 -55.00 32.33 5.38
CA SER A 516 -54.87 31.14 4.53
C SER A 516 -54.77 29.85 5.35
N ALA A 517 -54.09 29.87 6.49
CA ALA A 517 -54.02 28.71 7.39
C ALA A 517 -55.41 28.31 7.93
N LEU A 518 -56.21 29.28 8.37
CA LEU A 518 -57.58 29.04 8.87
C LEU A 518 -58.51 28.50 7.78
N ARG A 519 -58.40 29.02 6.54
CA ARG A 519 -59.17 28.51 5.40
C ARG A 519 -58.76 27.09 5.05
N TRP A 520 -57.47 26.79 4.99
CA TRP A 520 -56.98 25.44 4.74
C TRP A 520 -57.46 24.47 5.83
N ALA A 521 -57.32 24.81 7.11
CA ALA A 521 -57.81 24.00 8.22
C ALA A 521 -59.32 23.72 8.15
N GLU A 522 -60.12 24.66 7.65
CA GLU A 522 -61.55 24.45 7.40
C GLU A 522 -61.81 23.37 6.34
N THR A 523 -61.04 23.39 5.25
CA THR A 523 -61.12 22.35 4.21
C THR A 523 -60.74 20.96 4.72
N GLN A 524 -59.94 20.90 5.78
CA GLN A 524 -59.57 19.64 6.45
C GLN A 524 -60.63 19.17 7.47
N GLY A 525 -61.75 19.88 7.61
CA GLY A 525 -62.86 19.50 8.50
C GLY A 525 -62.68 19.87 9.97
N LEU A 526 -61.75 20.77 10.30
CA LEU A 526 -61.53 21.22 11.68
C LEU A 526 -62.62 22.19 12.16
N SER A 527 -63.12 21.96 13.37
CA SER A 527 -64.09 22.86 14.02
C SER A 527 -63.53 24.27 14.19
N GLU A 528 -64.40 25.28 14.24
CA GLU A 528 -64.00 26.67 14.50
C GLU A 528 -63.20 26.80 15.81
N GLU A 529 -63.64 26.12 16.87
CA GLU A 529 -62.95 26.08 18.15
C GLU A 529 -61.50 25.58 17.98
N THR A 530 -61.31 24.42 17.34
CA THR A 530 -59.98 23.84 17.12
C THR A 530 -59.08 24.77 16.29
N ARG A 531 -59.62 25.37 15.22
CA ARG A 531 -58.87 26.31 14.37
C ARG A 531 -58.38 27.53 15.14
N MET A 532 -59.23 28.10 15.99
CA MET A 532 -58.88 29.25 16.82
C MET A 532 -57.88 28.88 17.92
N THR A 533 -58.01 27.70 18.52
CA THR A 533 -57.01 27.16 19.45
C THR A 533 -55.66 27.01 18.78
N TRP A 534 -55.59 26.39 17.60
CA TRP A 534 -54.33 26.21 16.86
C TRP A 534 -53.68 27.54 16.48
N LEU A 535 -54.48 28.53 16.06
CA LEU A 535 -53.98 29.88 15.77
C LEU A 535 -53.37 30.54 17.02
N ALA A 536 -54.01 30.40 18.18
CA ALA A 536 -53.51 30.94 19.44
C ALA A 536 -52.18 30.30 19.84
N ILE A 537 -52.06 28.97 19.67
CA ILE A 537 -50.82 28.23 19.94
C ILE A 537 -49.70 28.68 18.97
N ALA A 538 -50.00 28.75 17.67
CA ALA A 538 -49.04 29.19 16.65
C ALA A 538 -48.50 30.61 16.91
N LYS A 539 -49.38 31.55 17.26
CA LYS A 539 -49.00 32.93 17.62
C LYS A 539 -48.13 33.01 18.88
N LYS A 540 -48.46 32.21 19.90
CA LYS A 540 -47.68 32.15 21.14
C LYS A 540 -46.27 31.59 20.89
N GLY A 541 -46.15 30.56 20.05
CA GLY A 541 -44.86 30.01 19.64
C GLY A 541 -44.00 31.01 18.87
N ALA A 542 -44.58 31.75 17.92
CA ALA A 542 -43.87 32.80 17.18
C ALA A 542 -43.35 33.93 18.09
N ALA A 543 -44.14 34.35 19.08
CA ALA A 543 -43.74 35.39 20.04
C ALA A 543 -42.60 34.95 20.97
N GLN A 544 -42.48 33.66 21.28
CA GLN A 544 -41.39 33.12 22.12
C GLN A 544 -40.09 32.89 21.34
N GLY A 545 -40.17 32.57 20.05
CA GLY A 545 -38.99 32.44 19.17
C GLY A 545 -38.28 33.78 18.90
N MET A 546 -39.02 34.90 18.89
CA MET A 546 -38.46 36.25 18.70
C MET A 546 -37.69 36.80 19.93
N ILE A 547 -37.65 36.08 21.05
CA ILE A 547 -36.99 36.54 22.29
C ILE A 547 -35.57 35.92 22.45
N VAL A 548 -35.15 35.02 21.54
CA VAL A 548 -33.89 34.26 21.67
C VAL A 548 -32.91 34.48 20.51
N ASP A 549 -33.14 35.46 19.62
CA ASP A 549 -32.15 35.90 18.62
C ASP A 549 -31.48 37.22 19.03
#